data_AF-A0A3D5FV69-F1
#
_entry.id   AF-A0A3D5FV69-F1
#
_cell.length_a   1.000
_cell.length_b   1.000
_cell.length_c   1.000
_cell.angle_alpha   90.00
_cell.angle_beta   90.00
_cell.angle_gamma   90.00
#
_symmetry.space_group_name_H-M   'P 1'
#
loop_
_entity.id
_entity.type
_entity.pdbx_description
1 polymer ?
#
loop_
_entity_poly.entity_id
_entity_poly.type
_entity_poly.pdbx_seq_one_letter_code
_entity_poly.pdbx_strand_id
1 'polypeptide(L)' 'MPRDDDITVEGPLEIRLQDEAIAVLMRTPGDDLALAAGFLLTE' A
#
# COMPACT_ATOMS: atom_id res chain seq x y z
N MET A 1 -23.49 19.29 16.99
CA MET A 1 -22.47 18.22 16.93
C MET A 1 -21.60 18.55 15.74
N PRO A 2 -20.26 18.64 15.86
CA PRO A 2 -19.42 18.72 14.68
C PRO A 2 -19.73 17.51 13.80
N ARG A 3 -19.79 17.72 12.48
CA ARG A 3 -19.89 16.64 11.51
C ARG A 3 -18.56 15.90 11.56
N ASP A 4 -18.59 14.58 11.70
CA ASP A 4 -17.38 13.77 11.56
C ASP A 4 -16.94 13.86 10.09
N ASP A 5 -15.76 14.41 9.87
CA ASP A 5 -15.13 14.38 8.55
C ASP A 5 -14.56 12.98 8.32
N ASP A 6 -14.87 12.40 7.16
CA ASP A 6 -14.35 11.09 6.75
C ASP A 6 -12.95 11.28 6.14
N ILE A 7 -11.93 10.72 6.80
CA ILE A 7 -10.53 10.86 6.40
C ILE A 7 -9.97 9.48 6.07
N THR A 8 -9.43 9.35 4.86
CA THR A 8 -8.72 8.14 4.45
C THR A 8 -7.41 7.98 5.20
N VAL A 9 -7.14 6.76 5.68
CA VAL A 9 -5.85 6.41 6.28
C VAL A 9 -4.91 5.89 5.20
N GLU A 10 -3.68 6.40 5.19
CA GLU A 10 -2.58 5.84 4.42
C GLU A 10 -1.61 5.09 5.32
N GLY A 11 -1.06 3.98 4.80
CA GLY A 11 -0.03 3.22 5.47
C GLY A 11 1.04 2.74 4.50
N PRO A 12 2.27 2.49 4.99
CA PRO A 12 3.32 1.93 4.17
C PRO A 12 3.03 0.46 3.83
N LEU A 13 3.34 0.07 2.60
CA LEU A 13 3.44 -1.31 2.15
C LEU A 13 4.89 -1.55 1.67
N GLU A 14 5.59 -2.46 2.33
CA GLU A 14 6.91 -2.92 1.89
C GLU A 14 6.74 -4.15 0.98
N ILE A 15 7.27 -4.05 -0.25
CA ILE A 15 7.35 -5.18 -1.16
C ILE A 15 8.74 -5.78 -1.04
N ARG A 16 8.76 -7.08 -0.71
CA ARG A 16 9.99 -7.85 -0.54
C ARG A 16 10.01 -9.00 -1.54
N LEU A 17 11.17 -9.23 -2.14
CA LEU A 17 11.44 -10.43 -2.91
C LEU A 17 12.45 -11.27 -2.13
N GLN A 18 12.03 -12.46 -1.71
CA GLN A 18 12.77 -13.22 -0.70
C GLN A 18 12.99 -12.33 0.55
N ASP A 19 14.24 -12.15 0.96
CA ASP A 19 14.62 -11.34 2.12
C ASP A 19 15.09 -9.93 1.75
N GLU A 20 14.96 -9.51 0.49
CA GLU A 20 15.36 -8.17 0.03
C GLU A 20 14.15 -7.25 -0.15
N ALA A 21 14.18 -6.07 0.46
CA ALA A 21 13.17 -5.03 0.25
C ALA A 21 13.47 -4.31 -1.07
N ILE A 22 12.53 -4.37 -2.00
CA ILE A 22 12.70 -3.81 -3.35
C ILE A 22 11.93 -2.49 -3.53
N ALA A 23 10.87 -2.25 -2.76
CA ALA A 23 10.08 -1.03 -2.81
C ALA A 23 9.30 -0.80 -1.52
N VAL A 24 8.99 0.47 -1.24
CA VAL A 24 8.03 0.90 -0.21
C VAL A 24 7.02 1.84 -0.86
N LEU A 25 5.73 1.51 -0.72
CA LEU A 25 4.62 2.24 -1.31
C LEU A 25 3.74 2.85 -0.22
N MET A 26 3.21 4.06 -0.44
CA MET A 26 2.15 4.62 0.40
C MET A 26 0.80 4.27 -0.24
N ARG A 27 -0.09 3.66 0.54
CA ARG A 27 -1.38 3.20 0.03
C ARG A 27 -2.48 3.27 1.09
N THR A 28 -3.72 3.41 0.64
CA THR A 28 -4.90 3.19 1.47
C THR A 28 -5.10 1.69 1.74
N PRO A 29 -5.21 1.25 3.01
CA PRO A 29 -5.33 -0.17 3.31
C PRO A 29 -6.50 -0.91 2.66
N GLY A 30 -6.26 -2.14 2.18
CA GLY A 30 -7.22 -2.99 1.49
C GLY A 30 -6.57 -4.02 0.55
N ASP A 31 -6.01 -3.56 -0.57
CA ASP A 31 -5.69 -4.42 -1.73
C ASP A 31 -4.18 -4.70 -1.92
N ASP A 32 -3.45 -5.04 -0.86
CA ASP A 32 -1.99 -5.21 -0.89
C ASP A 32 -1.49 -6.19 -1.95
N LEU A 33 -2.15 -7.34 -2.07
CA LEU A 33 -1.69 -8.41 -2.95
C LEU A 33 -1.80 -8.01 -4.42
N ALA A 34 -2.93 -7.41 -4.80
CA ALA A 34 -3.14 -6.93 -6.16
C ALA A 34 -2.17 -5.79 -6.50
N LEU A 35 -1.93 -4.89 -5.54
CA LEU A 35 -1.02 -3.76 -5.68
C LEU A 35 0.44 -4.23 -5.83
N ALA A 36 0.88 -5.20 -5.02
CA ALA A 36 2.20 -5.79 -5.14
C ALA A 36 2.38 -6.57 -6.46
N ALA A 37 1.37 -7.35 -6.87
CA ALA A 37 1.42 -8.09 -8.14
C ALA A 37 1.47 -7.15 -9.36
N GLY A 38 0.70 -6.05 -9.32
CA GLY A 38 0.72 -5.02 -10.36
C GLY A 38 2.08 -4.33 -10.44
N PHE A 39 2.65 -3.95 -9.29
CA PHE A 39 3.98 -3.34 -9.21
C PHE A 39 5.06 -4.24 -9.82
N LEU A 40 5.09 -5.53 -9.44
CA LEU A 40 6.05 -6.52 -9.96
C LEU A 40 5.87 -6.84 -11.45
N LEU A 41 4.71 -6.53 -12.03
CA LEU A 41 4.46 -6.76 -13.46
C LEU A 41 4.97 -5.59 -14.32
N THR A 42 4.94 -4.37 -13.80
CA THR A 42 5.22 -3.16 -14.57
C THR A 42 6.65 -2.65 -14.45
N GLU A 43 7.32 -2.94 -13.33
CA GLU A 43 8.69 -2.51 -13.04
C GLU A 43 9.69 -3.66 -13.24
#